data_AF-A0A327WK72-F1
#
_entry.id   AF-A0A327WK72-F1
#
_cell.length_a   1.000
_cell.length_b   1.000
_cell.length_c   1.000
_cell.angle_alpha   90.00
_cell.angle_beta   90.00
_cell.angle_gamma   90.00
#
_symmetry.space_group_name_H-M   'P 1'
#
loop_
_entity.id
_entity.type
_entity.pdbx_description
1 polymer ?
#
loop_
_entity_poly.entity_id
_entity_poly.type
_entity_poly.pdbx_seq_one_letter_code
_entity_poly.pdbx_strand_id
1 'polypeptide(L)' 'MGVEAVKSRGGTVIAQDPETAEFGGMPEAAVGTGAVDFVLPLEEIPAVIRGLVDR' A
#
# COMPACT_ATOMS: atom_id res chain seq x y z
N MET A 1 -7.69 11.80 -3.75
CA MET A 1 -8.30 10.71 -2.95
C MET A 1 -7.37 10.28 -1.82
N GLY A 2 -7.79 9.41 -0.88
CA GLY A 2 -7.08 9.14 0.39
C GLY A 2 -5.58 8.82 0.26
N VAL A 3 -5.18 8.00 -0.72
CA VAL A 3 -3.78 7.66 -1.02
C VAL A 3 -2.91 8.90 -1.29
N GLU A 4 -3.36 9.79 -2.17
CA GLU A 4 -2.66 11.05 -2.49
C GLU A 4 -2.58 11.98 -1.26
N ALA A 5 -3.61 11.96 -0.40
CA ALA A 5 -3.62 12.75 0.84
C ALA A 5 -2.59 12.23 1.85
N VAL A 6 -2.35 10.91 1.89
CA VAL A 6 -1.25 10.32 2.68
C VAL A 6 0.10 10.73 2.11
N LYS A 7 0.31 10.57 0.80
CA LYS A 7 1.59 10.94 0.15
C LYS A 7 1.93 12.41 0.25
N SER A 8 0.96 13.31 0.07
CA SER A 8 1.19 14.76 0.17
C SER A 8 1.60 15.21 1.58
N ARG A 9 1.40 14.38 2.60
CA ARG A 9 1.83 14.61 3.98
C ARG A 9 3.12 13.87 4.35
N GLY A 10 3.82 13.30 3.36
CA GLY A 10 5.04 12.52 3.58
C GLY A 10 4.79 11.12 4.15
N GLY A 11 3.55 10.64 4.14
CA GLY A 11 3.22 9.29 4.58
C GLY A 11 3.68 8.21 3.59
N THR A 12 3.75 6.99 4.11
CA THR A 12 3.99 5.77 3.32
C THR A 12 2.67 5.11 2.97
N VAL A 13 2.52 4.66 1.73
CA VAL A 13 1.34 3.94 1.25
C VAL A 13 1.76 2.52 0.86
N ILE A 14 1.10 1.55 1.47
CA ILE A 14 1.23 0.12 1.16
C ILE A 14 -0.12 -0.33 0.60
N ALA A 15 -0.12 -1.01 -0.54
CA ALA A 15 -1.28 -1.70 -1.10
C ALA A 15 -1.03 -3.21 -1.10
N GLN A 16 -2.07 -4.00 -0.85
CA GLN A 16 -2.01 -5.44 -1.11
C GLN A 16 -1.82 -5.67 -2.61
N ASP A 17 -1.11 -6.72 -3.00
CA ASP A 17 -0.97 -7.14 -4.38
C ASP A 17 -2.35 -7.51 -4.96
N PRO A 18 -2.84 -6.81 -6.00
CA PRO A 18 -4.11 -7.12 -6.66
C PRO A 18 -4.24 -8.58 -7.12
N GLU A 19 -3.13 -9.23 -7.50
CA GLU A 19 -3.14 -10.62 -8.00
C GLU A 19 -3.41 -11.64 -6.89
N THR A 20 -3.11 -11.28 -5.64
CA THR A 20 -3.30 -12.15 -4.46
C THR A 20 -4.50 -11.75 -3.60
N ALA A 21 -5.11 -10.60 -3.89
CA ALA A 21 -6.24 -10.09 -3.14
C ALA A 21 -7.53 -10.86 -3.47
N GLU A 22 -8.35 -11.14 -2.45
CA GLU A 22 -9.70 -11.71 -2.66
C GLU A 22 -10.56 -10.77 -3.54
N PHE A 23 -10.38 -9.46 -3.38
CA PHE A 23 -11.00 -8.42 -4.20
C PHE A 23 -9.97 -7.38 -4.64
N GLY A 24 -9.52 -7.46 -5.89
CA GLY A 24 -8.48 -6.58 -6.45
C GLY A 24 -8.88 -5.12 -6.66
N GLY A 25 -10.17 -4.78 -6.67
CA GLY A 25 -10.61 -3.44 -7.11
C GLY A 25 -10.07 -2.26 -6.31
N MET A 26 -9.97 -2.37 -4.97
CA MET A 26 -9.38 -1.30 -4.15
C MET A 26 -7.85 -1.24 -4.31
N PRO A 27 -7.11 -2.35 -4.22
CA PRO A 27 -5.70 -2.41 -4.59
C PRO A 27 -5.37 -1.83 -5.97
N GLU A 28 -6.07 -2.23 -7.02
CA GLU A 28 -5.89 -1.74 -8.40
C GLU A 28 -6.09 -0.23 -8.48
N ALA A 29 -7.16 0.28 -7.86
CA ALA A 29 -7.43 1.71 -7.82
C ALA A 29 -6.32 2.48 -7.09
N ALA A 30 -5.80 1.94 -5.99
CA ALA A 30 -4.69 2.55 -5.25
C ALA A 30 -3.40 2.55 -6.09
N VAL A 31 -3.02 1.42 -6.69
CA VAL A 31 -1.84 1.31 -7.56
C VAL A 31 -1.94 2.24 -8.77
N GLY A 32 -3.12 2.34 -9.38
CA GLY A 32 -3.39 3.24 -10.50
C GLY A 32 -3.18 4.73 -10.21
N THR A 33 -3.12 5.14 -8.93
CA THR A 33 -2.78 6.54 -8.57
C THR A 33 -1.30 6.86 -8.77
N GLY A 34 -0.42 5.86 -8.92
CA GLY A 34 1.04 6.04 -8.97
C GLY A 34 1.65 6.53 -7.65
N ALA A 35 0.86 6.57 -6.58
CA ALA A 35 1.21 7.10 -5.26
C ALA A 35 1.42 5.99 -4.20
N VAL A 36 1.55 4.72 -4.62
CA VAL A 36 1.84 3.58 -3.75
C VAL A 36 3.34 3.34 -3.68
N ASP A 37 3.89 3.14 -2.48
CA ASP A 37 5.31 2.86 -2.26
C ASP A 37 5.62 1.36 -2.33
N PHE A 38 4.68 0.53 -1.86
CA PHE A 38 4.84 -0.93 -1.81
C PHE A 38 3.55 -1.63 -2.26
N VAL A 39 3.69 -2.60 -3.16
CA VAL A 39 2.64 -3.53 -3.58
C VAL A 39 3.11 -4.92 -3.17
N LEU A 40 2.39 -5.57 -2.25
CA LEU A 40 2.88 -6.77 -1.56
C LEU A 40 1.76 -7.80 -1.31
N PRO A 41 2.06 -9.10 -1.34
CA PRO A 41 1.17 -10.12 -0.78
C PRO A 41 0.80 -9.81 0.68
N LEU A 42 -0.37 -10.27 1.12
CA LEU A 42 -0.91 -9.95 2.45
C LEU A 42 0.05 -10.35 3.59
N GLU A 43 0.72 -11.49 3.43
CA GLU A 43 1.66 -12.06 4.39
C GLU A 43 2.96 -11.25 4.56
N GLU A 44 3.32 -10.41 3.58
CA GLU A 44 4.55 -9.60 3.64
C GLU A 44 4.31 -8.21 4.24
N ILE A 45 3.06 -7.70 4.20
CA ILE A 45 2.67 -6.40 4.74
C ILE A 45 3.11 -6.21 6.21
N PRO A 46 2.92 -7.17 7.14
CA PRO A 46 3.29 -6.99 8.54
C PRO A 46 4.79 -6.73 8.74
N ALA A 47 5.65 -7.38 7.95
CA ALA A 47 7.09 -7.20 8.04
C ALA A 47 7.50 -5.77 7.63
N VAL A 48 6.89 -5.25 6.56
CA VAL A 48 7.14 -3.88 6.10
C VAL A 48 6.62 -2.85 7.10
N ILE A 49 5.42 -3.04 7.66
CA ILE A 49 4.89 -2.15 8.71
C ILE A 49 5.86 -2.07 9.89
N ARG A 50 6.35 -3.21 10.40
CA ARG A 50 7.35 -3.24 11.49
C ARG A 50 8.62 -2.49 11.12
N GLY A 51 9.18 -2.74 9.94
CA GLY A 51 10.40 -2.05 9.47
C GLY A 51 10.25 -0.53 9.28
N LEU A 52 9.02 -0.01 9.17
CA LEU A 52 8.73 1.42 9.11
C LEU A 52 8.64 2.08 10.49
N VAL A 53 8.14 1.37 11.50
CA VAL A 53 7.82 1.94 12.82
C VAL A 53 8.83 1.60 13.92
N ASP A 54 9.55 0.49 13.80
CA ASP A 54 10.51 0.01 14.81
C ASP A 54 11.88 0.75 14.74
N ARG A 55 11.89 2.01 14.29
CA ARG A 55 13.10 2.83 14.11
C ARG A 55 13.37 3.76 15.29
#